data_AF-A0A1X9MBV4-F1
#
_entry.id   AF-A0A1X9MBV4-F1
#
_cell.length_a   1.000
_cell.length_b   1.000
_cell.length_c   1.000
_cell.angle_alpha   90.00
_cell.angle_beta   90.00
_cell.angle_gamma   90.00
#
_symmetry.space_group_name_H-M   'P 1'
#
loop_
_entity.id
_entity.type
_entity.pdbx_description
1 polymer ?
#
loop_
_entity_poly.entity_id
_entity_poly.type
_entity_poly.pdbx_seq_one_letter_code
_entity_poly.pdbx_strand_id
1 'polypeptide(L)'
;MKLRRKPNKIPFLILGLIHIFMLGYTFYKSNNRKRDIVLLFNFTGFAYCLDYLVVTLFKGYVYKPKFSNQKEIDNIAGSIMSQFFYVPITALFITVFGFGWKAKLLFSSYFVLIERIFTKLAVYQNKWWKTTYTFSFIFLSFLLNDYWSRKLTKGNETILNISFYNMIQMTWMNIIFVLALLGEIRYGAKNLSWKQHFKVAPFIGYFVSALTFWTFKSNRMLSKAKLFFSFLIVDFILIKKGVLKVRSWFVLPLIYLVVIISSSYYRNWVISIPNDVKNDYAID
;
A
#
# COMPACT_ATOMS: atom_id res chain seq x y z
N MET A 1 -25.84 -32.58 -4.68
CA MET A 1 -25.25 -32.02 -3.44
C MET A 1 -23.96 -31.25 -3.79
N LYS A 2 -23.98 -29.91 -3.88
CA LYS A 2 -22.75 -29.13 -4.17
C LYS A 2 -21.85 -29.18 -2.92
N LEU A 3 -20.75 -29.93 -2.99
CA LEU A 3 -19.71 -29.91 -1.96
C LEU A 3 -19.30 -28.46 -1.70
N ARG A 4 -19.65 -27.94 -0.51
CA ARG A 4 -19.35 -26.57 -0.10
C ARG A 4 -17.84 -26.49 0.13
N ARG A 5 -17.08 -26.10 -0.90
CA ARG A 5 -15.62 -25.95 -0.82
C ARG A 5 -15.29 -25.00 0.34
N LYS A 6 -14.46 -25.48 1.27
CA LYS A 6 -13.97 -24.66 2.38
C LYS A 6 -12.89 -23.70 1.84
N PRO A 7 -12.95 -22.41 2.20
CA PRO A 7 -11.91 -21.47 1.79
C PRO A 7 -10.55 -21.90 2.35
N ASN A 8 -9.49 -21.72 1.56
CA ASN A 8 -8.12 -22.02 1.96
C ASN A 8 -7.15 -20.92 1.48
N LYS A 9 -5.96 -20.89 2.08
CA LYS A 9 -4.91 -19.90 1.78
C LYS A 9 -4.14 -20.15 0.49
N ILE A 10 -4.23 -21.36 -0.05
CA ILE A 10 -3.40 -21.84 -1.17
C ILE A 10 -3.49 -20.94 -2.42
N PRO A 11 -4.69 -20.50 -2.88
CA PRO A 11 -4.80 -19.61 -4.05
C PRO A 11 -4.05 -18.30 -3.89
N PHE A 12 -4.05 -17.71 -2.70
CA PHE A 12 -3.31 -16.50 -2.41
C PHE A 12 -1.81 -16.77 -2.42
N LEU A 13 -1.35 -17.89 -1.83
CA LEU A 13 0.08 -18.22 -1.80
C LEU A 13 0.65 -18.49 -3.21
N ILE A 14 -0.08 -19.23 -4.05
CA ILE A 14 0.31 -19.48 -5.44
C ILE A 14 0.37 -18.15 -6.21
N LEU A 15 -0.66 -17.31 -6.07
CA LEU A 15 -0.68 -16.01 -6.73
C LEU A 15 0.46 -15.12 -6.25
N GLY A 16 0.76 -15.13 -4.95
CA GLY A 16 1.92 -14.45 -4.38
C GLY A 16 3.23 -14.94 -4.97
N LEU A 17 3.44 -16.25 -5.07
CA LEU A 17 4.67 -16.78 -5.65
C LEU A 17 4.90 -16.30 -7.09
N ILE A 18 3.85 -16.28 -7.92
CA ILE A 18 3.91 -15.75 -9.30
C ILE A 18 4.36 -14.28 -9.30
N HIS A 19 3.80 -13.45 -8.41
CA HIS A 19 4.14 -12.03 -8.35
C HIS A 19 5.52 -11.78 -7.73
N ILE A 20 6.02 -12.65 -6.83
CA ILE A 20 7.43 -12.61 -6.36
C ILE A 20 8.36 -12.77 -7.56
N PHE A 21 8.15 -13.79 -8.39
CA PHE A 21 8.98 -14.02 -9.58
C PHE A 21 8.87 -12.86 -10.57
N MET A 22 7.65 -12.34 -10.81
CA MET A 22 7.43 -11.18 -11.66
C MET A 22 8.19 -9.94 -11.16
N LEU A 23 8.14 -9.65 -9.85
CA LEU A 23 8.84 -8.52 -9.26
C LEU A 23 10.36 -8.70 -9.34
N GLY A 24 10.86 -9.90 -9.01
CA GLY A 24 12.29 -10.22 -9.10
C GLY A 24 12.81 -10.05 -10.53
N TYR A 25 12.07 -10.55 -11.52
CA TYR A 25 12.41 -10.37 -12.93
C TYR A 25 12.35 -8.90 -13.37
N THR A 26 11.36 -8.14 -12.88
CA THR A 26 11.24 -6.69 -13.15
C THR A 26 12.46 -5.93 -12.66
N PHE A 27 12.89 -6.14 -11.41
CA PHE A 27 14.08 -5.46 -10.88
C PHE A 27 15.39 -5.97 -11.47
N TYR A 28 15.45 -7.23 -11.89
CA TYR A 28 16.60 -7.78 -12.60
C TYR A 28 16.80 -7.10 -13.95
N LYS A 29 15.72 -6.82 -14.69
CA LYS A 29 15.77 -6.18 -16.02
C LYS A 29 15.71 -4.65 -16.00
N SER A 30 15.33 -4.03 -14.88
CA SER A 30 15.22 -2.58 -14.81
C SER A 30 16.56 -1.88 -14.68
N ASN A 31 16.76 -0.85 -15.50
CA ASN A 31 17.91 0.05 -15.45
C ASN A 31 17.82 1.03 -14.27
N ASN A 32 16.60 1.38 -13.81
CA ASN A 32 16.41 2.37 -12.75
C ASN A 32 15.54 1.83 -11.60
N ARG A 33 16.16 1.01 -10.75
CA ARG A 33 15.50 0.36 -9.62
C ARG A 33 14.93 1.35 -8.60
N LYS A 34 15.57 2.51 -8.41
CA LYS A 34 15.08 3.54 -7.48
C LYS A 34 13.72 4.09 -7.94
N ARG A 35 13.61 4.49 -9.22
CA ARG A 35 12.36 4.95 -9.83
C ARG A 35 11.27 3.89 -9.67
N ASP A 36 11.61 2.64 -9.91
CA ASP A 36 10.65 1.54 -9.88
C ASP A 36 10.14 1.24 -8.45
N ILE A 37 11.00 1.35 -7.43
CA ILE A 37 10.56 1.28 -6.03
C ILE A 37 9.62 2.44 -5.70
N VAL A 38 9.95 3.66 -6.14
CA VAL A 38 9.06 4.83 -5.94
C VAL A 38 7.71 4.61 -6.61
N LEU A 39 7.68 4.07 -7.84
CA LEU A 39 6.42 3.75 -8.53
C LEU A 39 5.61 2.70 -7.79
N LEU A 40 6.24 1.59 -7.37
CA LEU A 40 5.58 0.52 -6.63
C LEU A 40 4.94 1.04 -5.34
N PHE A 41 5.69 1.81 -4.55
CA PHE A 41 5.23 2.30 -3.25
C PHE A 41 4.18 3.40 -3.40
N ASN A 42 4.36 4.31 -4.34
CA ASN A 42 3.37 5.33 -4.67
C ASN A 42 2.03 4.70 -5.07
N PHE A 43 2.07 3.73 -5.97
CA PHE A 43 0.87 3.09 -6.47
C PHE A 43 0.16 2.25 -5.40
N THR A 44 0.93 1.62 -4.51
CA THR A 44 0.38 0.97 -3.31
C THR A 44 -0.34 1.98 -2.39
N GLY A 45 0.22 3.18 -2.21
CA GLY A 45 -0.44 4.26 -1.44
C GLY A 45 -1.82 4.62 -1.99
N PHE A 46 -1.93 4.78 -3.32
CA PHE A 46 -3.23 4.97 -3.99
C PHE A 46 -4.17 3.79 -3.81
N ALA A 47 -3.66 2.56 -3.96
CA ALA A 47 -4.45 1.35 -3.79
C ALA A 47 -5.03 1.24 -2.37
N TYR A 48 -4.25 1.60 -1.35
CA TYR A 48 -4.71 1.67 0.04
C TYR A 48 -5.79 2.74 0.25
N CYS A 49 -5.68 3.90 -0.39
CA CYS A 49 -6.74 4.93 -0.35
C CYS A 49 -8.05 4.41 -0.93
N LEU A 50 -8.00 3.78 -2.11
CA LEU A 50 -9.19 3.20 -2.73
C LEU A 50 -9.79 2.10 -1.85
N ASP A 51 -8.96 1.18 -1.36
CA ASP A 51 -9.41 0.02 -0.60
C ASP A 51 -9.91 0.40 0.80
N TYR A 52 -9.37 1.46 1.41
CA TYR A 52 -9.95 2.03 2.63
C TYR A 52 -11.40 2.46 2.41
N LEU A 53 -11.71 3.14 1.30
CA LEU A 53 -13.08 3.49 0.97
C LEU A 53 -13.91 2.23 0.66
N VAL A 54 -13.44 1.42 -0.28
CA VAL A 54 -14.22 0.29 -0.82
C VAL A 54 -14.40 -0.81 0.19
N VAL A 55 -13.35 -1.31 0.84
CA VAL A 55 -13.38 -2.47 1.74
C VAL A 55 -13.74 -2.07 3.16
N THR A 56 -13.05 -1.07 3.71
CA THR A 56 -13.16 -0.76 5.14
C THR A 56 -14.41 0.05 5.46
N LEU A 57 -14.69 1.11 4.70
CA LEU A 57 -15.84 1.99 4.95
C LEU A 57 -17.13 1.41 4.37
N PHE A 58 -17.13 1.10 3.07
CA PHE A 58 -18.35 0.71 2.34
C PHE A 58 -18.54 -0.80 2.18
N LYS A 59 -17.54 -1.62 2.49
CA LYS A 59 -17.61 -3.09 2.42
C LYS A 59 -18.04 -3.62 1.03
N GLY A 60 -17.42 -3.15 -0.05
CA GLY A 60 -17.71 -3.55 -1.43
C GLY A 60 -17.45 -5.02 -1.73
N TYR A 61 -16.47 -5.61 -1.07
CA TYR A 61 -16.18 -7.04 -1.12
C TYR A 61 -15.52 -7.50 0.18
N VAL A 62 -15.31 -8.80 0.30
CA VAL A 62 -14.65 -9.44 1.45
C VAL A 62 -13.70 -10.52 0.98
N TYR A 63 -12.44 -10.43 1.39
CA TYR A 63 -11.46 -11.50 1.29
C TYR A 63 -11.59 -12.47 2.47
N LYS A 64 -11.33 -13.76 2.21
CA LYS A 64 -11.35 -14.86 3.18
C LYS A 64 -10.19 -15.83 2.94
N PRO A 65 -8.93 -15.35 2.92
CA PRO A 65 -7.78 -16.19 2.62
C PRO A 65 -7.50 -17.24 3.70
N LYS A 66 -8.07 -17.13 4.91
CA LYS A 66 -7.79 -18.02 6.04
C LYS A 66 -6.33 -17.98 6.50
N PHE A 67 -5.73 -16.79 6.50
CA PHE A 67 -4.49 -16.49 7.22
C PHE A 67 -4.73 -16.29 8.71
N SER A 68 -5.90 -15.78 9.10
CA SER A 68 -6.27 -15.56 10.50
C SER A 68 -7.67 -16.07 10.83
N ASN A 69 -7.87 -16.47 12.09
CA ASN A 69 -9.20 -16.83 12.61
C ASN A 69 -10.08 -15.58 12.82
N GLN A 70 -9.48 -14.40 12.99
CA GLN A 70 -10.21 -13.14 13.14
C GLN A 70 -10.63 -12.60 11.78
N LYS A 71 -11.94 -12.57 11.51
CA LYS A 71 -12.52 -12.26 10.19
C LYS A 71 -12.07 -10.91 9.61
N GLU A 72 -11.99 -9.88 10.45
CA GLU A 72 -11.57 -8.54 10.00
C GLU A 72 -10.08 -8.52 9.64
N ILE A 73 -9.23 -9.19 10.43
CA ILE A 73 -7.81 -9.34 10.10
C ILE A 73 -7.65 -10.09 8.78
N ASP A 74 -8.35 -11.22 8.65
CA ASP A 74 -8.26 -12.08 7.47
C ASP A 74 -8.67 -11.35 6.19
N ASN A 75 -9.74 -10.53 6.29
CA ASN A 75 -10.20 -9.68 5.21
C ASN A 75 -9.16 -8.62 4.81
N ILE A 76 -8.62 -7.89 5.78
CA ILE A 76 -7.62 -6.85 5.52
C ILE A 76 -6.30 -7.45 5.04
N ALA A 77 -5.89 -8.62 5.54
CA ALA A 77 -4.70 -9.33 5.04
C ALA A 77 -4.85 -9.70 3.56
N GLY A 78 -6.02 -10.23 3.16
CA GLY A 78 -6.31 -10.53 1.76
C GLY A 78 -6.33 -9.28 0.87
N SER A 79 -6.82 -8.16 1.41
CA SER A 79 -6.75 -6.84 0.75
C SER A 79 -5.29 -6.40 0.57
N ILE A 80 -4.49 -6.37 1.64
CA ILE A 80 -3.07 -5.98 1.55
C ILE A 80 -2.34 -6.82 0.51
N MET A 81 -2.55 -8.14 0.44
CA MET A 81 -1.98 -8.97 -0.62
C MET A 81 -2.34 -8.48 -2.03
N SER A 82 -3.57 -8.05 -2.27
CA SER A 82 -3.99 -7.49 -3.57
C SER A 82 -3.42 -6.09 -3.83
N GLN A 83 -3.57 -5.20 -2.85
CA GLN A 83 -3.30 -3.77 -2.96
C GLN A 83 -1.82 -3.38 -2.83
N PHE A 84 -1.00 -4.20 -2.16
CA PHE A 84 0.45 -4.00 -2.02
C PHE A 84 1.22 -4.88 -3.00
N PHE A 85 0.74 -6.11 -3.20
CA PHE A 85 1.50 -7.12 -3.90
C PHE A 85 1.00 -7.31 -5.33
N TYR A 86 -0.18 -7.88 -5.53
CA TYR A 86 -0.56 -8.37 -6.86
C TYR A 86 -0.74 -7.26 -7.91
N VAL A 87 -1.60 -6.27 -7.63
CA VAL A 87 -1.93 -5.22 -8.60
C VAL A 87 -0.76 -4.26 -8.81
N PRO A 88 -0.08 -3.73 -7.76
CA PRO A 88 1.06 -2.85 -7.96
C PRO A 88 2.25 -3.49 -8.67
N ILE A 89 2.57 -4.77 -8.38
CA ILE A 89 3.65 -5.48 -9.07
C ILE A 89 3.33 -5.64 -10.55
N THR A 90 2.09 -6.00 -10.90
CA THR A 90 1.69 -6.13 -12.30
C THR A 90 1.73 -4.79 -13.03
N ALA A 91 1.27 -3.71 -12.37
CA ALA A 91 1.34 -2.37 -12.92
C ALA A 91 2.80 -1.94 -13.18
N LEU A 92 3.69 -2.18 -12.22
CA LEU A 92 5.12 -1.92 -12.37
C LEU A 92 5.71 -2.73 -13.52
N PHE A 93 5.45 -4.03 -13.58
CA PHE A 93 5.93 -4.92 -14.64
C PHE A 93 5.52 -4.41 -16.03
N ILE A 94 4.23 -4.11 -16.23
CA ILE A 94 3.74 -3.56 -17.51
C ILE A 94 4.47 -2.25 -17.87
N THR A 95 4.63 -1.35 -16.91
CA THR A 95 5.26 -0.04 -17.14
C THR A 95 6.76 -0.17 -17.44
N VAL A 96 7.50 -1.00 -16.71
CA VAL A 96 8.95 -1.19 -16.88
C VAL A 96 9.28 -1.81 -18.22
N PHE A 97 8.49 -2.80 -18.66
CA PHE A 97 8.66 -3.43 -19.98
C PHE A 97 7.99 -2.65 -21.12
N GLY A 98 7.39 -1.48 -20.84
CA GLY A 98 6.80 -0.62 -21.86
C GLY A 98 5.62 -1.26 -22.61
N PHE A 99 4.89 -2.18 -21.99
CA PHE A 99 3.84 -2.92 -22.69
C PHE A 99 2.66 -2.03 -23.09
N GLY A 100 2.22 -2.17 -24.34
CA GLY A 100 1.12 -1.39 -24.93
C GLY A 100 -0.28 -1.69 -24.33
N TRP A 101 -1.29 -1.00 -24.84
CA TRP A 101 -2.68 -1.10 -24.35
C TRP A 101 -3.27 -2.51 -24.44
N LYS A 102 -2.88 -3.31 -25.44
CA LYS A 102 -3.33 -4.71 -25.59
C LYS A 102 -2.92 -5.57 -24.39
N ALA A 103 -1.68 -5.43 -23.93
CA ALA A 103 -1.21 -6.13 -22.74
C ALA A 103 -1.95 -5.67 -21.48
N LYS A 104 -2.23 -4.37 -21.35
CA LYS A 104 -3.03 -3.84 -20.24
C LYS A 104 -4.42 -4.47 -20.21
N LEU A 105 -5.11 -4.59 -21.34
CA LEU A 105 -6.40 -5.29 -21.42
C LEU A 105 -6.29 -6.77 -21.04
N LEU A 106 -5.22 -7.45 -21.49
CA LEU A 106 -4.96 -8.84 -21.14
C LEU A 106 -4.78 -9.01 -19.62
N PHE A 107 -3.93 -8.19 -19.00
CA PHE A 107 -3.69 -8.25 -17.55
C PHE A 107 -4.91 -7.83 -16.72
N SER A 108 -5.72 -6.87 -17.19
CA SER A 108 -6.99 -6.53 -16.55
C SER A 108 -7.97 -7.71 -16.61
N SER A 109 -8.02 -8.41 -17.75
CA SER A 109 -8.83 -9.63 -17.91
C SER A 109 -8.33 -10.77 -17.02
N TYR A 110 -7.01 -10.89 -16.84
CA TYR A 110 -6.38 -11.83 -15.92
C TYR A 110 -6.85 -11.60 -14.47
N PHE A 111 -6.92 -10.36 -14.00
CA PHE A 111 -7.45 -10.09 -12.65
C PHE A 111 -8.96 -10.37 -12.51
N VAL A 112 -9.74 -10.13 -13.56
CA VAL A 112 -11.16 -10.57 -13.60
C VAL A 112 -11.26 -12.10 -13.48
N LEU A 113 -10.38 -12.83 -14.16
CA LEU A 113 -10.33 -14.28 -14.08
C LEU A 113 -9.97 -14.74 -12.66
N ILE A 114 -8.95 -14.12 -12.04
CA ILE A 114 -8.58 -14.38 -10.65
C ILE A 114 -9.76 -14.16 -9.71
N GLU A 115 -10.46 -13.02 -9.83
CA GLU A 115 -11.62 -12.71 -8.98
C GLU A 115 -12.71 -13.78 -9.11
N ARG A 116 -13.00 -14.22 -10.33
CA ARG A 116 -13.98 -15.28 -10.59
C ARG A 116 -13.53 -16.61 -9.98
N ILE A 117 -12.26 -16.96 -10.11
CA ILE A 117 -11.68 -18.16 -9.48
C ILE A 117 -11.80 -18.07 -7.96
N PHE A 118 -11.40 -16.94 -7.36
CA PHE A 118 -11.42 -16.73 -5.91
C PHE A 118 -12.85 -16.77 -5.36
N THR A 119 -13.82 -16.24 -6.12
CA THR A 119 -15.25 -16.35 -5.80
C THR A 119 -15.72 -17.80 -5.83
N LYS A 120 -15.37 -18.56 -6.89
CA LYS A 120 -15.70 -20.00 -7.00
C LYS A 120 -15.07 -20.84 -5.88
N LEU A 121 -13.89 -20.43 -5.39
CA LEU A 121 -13.21 -21.05 -4.26
C LEU A 121 -13.69 -20.54 -2.89
N ALA A 122 -14.67 -19.63 -2.87
CA ALA A 122 -15.23 -19.02 -1.66
C ALA A 122 -14.21 -18.27 -0.77
N VAL A 123 -13.04 -17.93 -1.32
CA VAL A 123 -11.99 -17.13 -0.66
C VAL A 123 -12.12 -15.63 -0.95
N TYR A 124 -13.06 -15.25 -1.81
CA TYR A 124 -13.48 -13.89 -2.08
C TYR A 124 -15.00 -13.84 -2.24
N GLN A 125 -15.62 -12.73 -1.84
CA GLN A 125 -17.04 -12.52 -1.99
C GLN A 125 -17.33 -11.06 -2.35
N ASN A 126 -17.93 -10.87 -3.51
CA ASN A 126 -18.52 -9.59 -3.90
C ASN A 126 -19.74 -9.27 -3.03
N LYS A 127 -19.89 -7.99 -2.68
CA LYS A 127 -21.11 -7.42 -2.11
C LYS A 127 -21.73 -6.48 -3.14
N TRP A 128 -21.45 -5.18 -3.05
CA TRP A 128 -21.89 -4.21 -4.06
C TRP A 128 -20.84 -3.99 -5.17
N TRP A 129 -19.58 -4.40 -4.94
CA TRP A 129 -18.55 -4.33 -5.96
C TRP A 129 -18.82 -5.34 -7.08
N LYS A 130 -18.91 -4.85 -8.31
CA LYS A 130 -19.13 -5.67 -9.50
C LYS A 130 -17.78 -6.01 -10.13
N THR A 131 -17.64 -7.21 -10.69
CA THR A 131 -16.43 -7.64 -11.41
C THR A 131 -16.05 -6.70 -12.57
N THR A 132 -17.03 -6.01 -13.17
CA THR A 132 -16.76 -4.98 -14.19
C THR A 132 -15.98 -3.79 -13.61
N TYR A 133 -16.16 -3.46 -12.32
CA TYR A 133 -15.36 -2.43 -11.65
C TYR A 133 -13.91 -2.90 -11.51
N THR A 134 -13.66 -4.17 -11.16
CA THR A 134 -12.30 -4.71 -11.11
C THR A 134 -11.59 -4.56 -12.45
N PHE A 135 -12.25 -4.90 -13.56
CA PHE A 135 -11.69 -4.69 -14.89
C PHE A 135 -11.33 -3.22 -15.14
N SER A 136 -12.31 -2.32 -14.98
CA SER A 136 -12.14 -0.90 -15.31
C SER A 136 -11.12 -0.20 -14.42
N PHE A 137 -11.15 -0.44 -13.11
CA PHE A 137 -10.21 0.17 -12.17
C PHE A 137 -8.79 -0.38 -12.39
N ILE A 138 -8.62 -1.68 -12.61
CA ILE A 138 -7.28 -2.23 -12.87
C ILE A 138 -6.72 -1.72 -14.19
N PHE A 139 -7.54 -1.68 -15.26
CA PHE A 139 -7.11 -1.12 -16.54
C PHE A 139 -6.69 0.34 -16.42
N LEU A 140 -7.53 1.16 -15.77
CA LEU A 140 -7.22 2.57 -15.50
C LEU A 140 -5.93 2.71 -14.67
N SER A 141 -5.73 1.83 -13.71
CA SER A 141 -4.57 1.85 -12.83
C SER A 141 -3.27 1.59 -13.60
N PHE A 142 -3.27 0.71 -14.62
CA PHE A 142 -2.10 0.50 -15.48
C PHE A 142 -1.81 1.73 -16.35
N LEU A 143 -2.84 2.38 -16.90
CA LEU A 143 -2.67 3.63 -17.65
C LEU A 143 -2.13 4.76 -16.75
N LEU A 144 -2.63 4.84 -15.52
CA LEU A 144 -2.18 5.81 -14.53
C LEU A 144 -0.71 5.57 -14.15
N ASN A 145 -0.29 4.32 -13.99
CA ASN A 145 1.10 4.00 -13.64
C ASN A 145 2.09 4.43 -14.74
N ASP A 146 1.75 4.22 -16.02
CA ASP A 146 2.54 4.72 -17.15
C ASP A 146 2.60 6.25 -17.21
N TYR A 147 1.46 6.91 -17.00
CA TYR A 147 1.40 8.37 -16.91
C TYR A 147 2.30 8.88 -15.77
N TRP A 148 2.19 8.26 -14.60
CA TRP A 148 2.95 8.61 -13.41
C TRP A 148 4.46 8.46 -13.66
N SER A 149 4.89 7.32 -14.21
CA SER A 149 6.29 7.05 -14.55
C SER A 149 6.90 8.12 -15.46
N ARG A 150 6.17 8.51 -16.51
CA ARG A 150 6.61 9.58 -17.42
C ARG A 150 6.74 10.93 -16.73
N LYS A 151 5.78 11.30 -15.87
CA LYS A 151 5.83 12.58 -15.15
C LYS A 151 6.86 12.61 -14.02
N LEU A 152 7.08 11.47 -13.36
CA LEU A 152 8.11 11.29 -12.35
C LEU A 152 9.50 11.48 -12.96
N THR A 153 9.74 10.86 -14.12
CA THR A 153 10.99 11.01 -14.89
C THR A 153 11.22 12.45 -15.35
N LYS A 154 10.15 13.17 -15.73
CA LYS A 154 10.23 14.59 -16.10
C LYS A 154 10.41 15.55 -14.92
N GLY A 155 10.46 15.04 -13.69
CA GLY A 155 10.64 15.87 -12.49
C GLY A 155 9.46 16.79 -12.19
N ASN A 156 8.22 16.38 -12.54
CA ASN A 156 7.05 17.18 -12.20
C ASN A 156 6.89 17.24 -10.66
N GLU A 157 6.97 18.45 -10.10
CA GLU A 157 7.00 18.67 -8.65
C GLU A 157 5.78 18.09 -7.92
N THR A 158 4.58 18.25 -8.47
CA THR A 158 3.35 17.69 -7.89
C THR A 158 3.41 16.17 -7.82
N ILE A 159 3.87 15.52 -8.89
CA ILE A 159 3.98 14.07 -8.96
C ILE A 159 5.06 13.55 -8.00
N LEU A 160 6.19 14.25 -7.89
CA LEU A 160 7.23 13.94 -6.91
C LEU A 160 6.68 14.04 -5.47
N ASN A 161 6.00 15.14 -5.15
CA ASN A 161 5.44 15.38 -3.83
C ASN A 161 4.36 14.35 -3.43
N ILE A 162 3.45 14.02 -4.35
CA ILE A 162 2.43 12.99 -4.10
C ILE A 162 3.08 11.62 -3.93
N SER A 163 4.10 11.30 -4.74
CA SER A 163 4.83 10.03 -4.60
C SER A 163 5.51 9.93 -3.23
N PHE A 164 6.17 11.00 -2.79
CA PHE A 164 6.77 11.06 -1.47
C PHE A 164 5.74 10.86 -0.34
N TYR A 165 4.61 11.56 -0.40
CA TYR A 165 3.51 11.37 0.55
C TYR A 165 3.03 9.91 0.60
N ASN A 166 2.76 9.30 -0.56
CA ASN A 166 2.24 7.94 -0.66
C ASN A 166 3.25 6.90 -0.12
N MET A 167 4.55 7.11 -0.31
CA MET A 167 5.58 6.23 0.26
C MET A 167 5.58 6.26 1.80
N ILE A 168 5.41 7.44 2.40
CA ILE A 168 5.28 7.59 3.87
C ILE A 168 4.03 6.86 4.35
N GLN A 169 2.89 7.13 3.71
CA GLN A 169 1.61 6.53 4.04
C GLN A 169 1.66 5.01 3.98
N MET A 170 2.16 4.45 2.88
CA MET A 170 2.27 3.02 2.70
C MET A 170 3.17 2.38 3.77
N THR A 171 4.30 3.00 4.09
CA THR A 171 5.22 2.51 5.11
C THR A 171 4.56 2.48 6.48
N TRP A 172 3.92 3.58 6.89
CA TRP A 172 3.23 3.67 8.16
C TRP A 172 2.10 2.64 8.27
N MET A 173 1.26 2.52 7.23
CA MET A 173 0.13 1.58 7.24
C MET A 173 0.58 0.13 7.38
N ASN A 174 1.66 -0.27 6.71
CA ASN A 174 2.19 -1.63 6.83
C ASN A 174 2.81 -1.89 8.20
N ILE A 175 3.56 -0.93 8.77
CA ILE A 175 4.12 -1.07 10.13
C ILE A 175 2.98 -1.26 11.15
N ILE A 176 1.95 -0.40 11.10
CA ILE A 176 0.83 -0.49 12.03
C ILE A 176 0.02 -1.77 11.84
N PHE A 177 -0.16 -2.23 10.59
CA PHE A 177 -0.80 -3.51 10.34
C PHE A 177 -0.02 -4.67 10.98
N VAL A 178 1.29 -4.74 10.77
CA VAL A 178 2.14 -5.78 11.37
C VAL A 178 2.11 -5.72 12.90
N LEU A 179 2.25 -4.54 13.50
CA LEU A 179 2.18 -4.37 14.95
C LEU A 179 0.80 -4.72 15.51
N ALA A 180 -0.27 -4.46 14.78
CA ALA A 180 -1.61 -4.89 15.16
C ALA A 180 -1.73 -6.42 15.12
N LEU A 181 -1.19 -7.10 14.11
CA LEU A 181 -1.14 -8.56 14.04
C LEU A 181 -0.39 -9.17 15.23
N LEU A 182 0.72 -8.55 15.65
CA LEU A 182 1.51 -8.95 16.81
C LEU A 182 0.82 -8.63 18.15
N GLY A 183 -0.31 -7.91 18.13
CA GLY A 183 -1.05 -7.53 19.34
C GLY A 183 -0.40 -6.36 20.10
N GLU A 184 0.57 -5.68 19.51
CA GLU A 184 1.31 -4.59 20.14
C GLU A 184 0.52 -3.28 20.14
N ILE A 185 -0.30 -3.05 19.10
CA ILE A 185 -1.08 -1.81 18.93
C ILE A 185 -2.53 -2.08 18.54
N ARG A 186 -3.44 -1.29 19.10
CA ARG A 186 -4.86 -1.27 18.75
C ARG A 186 -5.44 0.13 18.86
N TYR A 187 -5.83 0.71 17.72
CA TYR A 187 -6.72 1.87 17.65
C TYR A 187 -8.22 1.51 17.79
N GLY A 188 -9.03 2.44 18.29
CA GLY A 188 -10.49 2.39 18.23
C GLY A 188 -11.17 3.56 18.95
N ALA A 189 -12.16 4.21 18.32
CA ALA A 189 -12.74 5.45 18.86
C ALA A 189 -13.74 5.24 20.02
N LYS A 190 -14.64 4.26 19.89
CA LYS A 190 -15.64 3.90 20.93
C LYS A 190 -15.29 2.63 21.68
N ASN A 191 -14.69 1.67 20.97
CA ASN A 191 -14.21 0.41 21.52
C ASN A 191 -12.98 -0.06 20.74
N LEU A 192 -12.21 -0.96 21.35
CA LEU A 192 -10.95 -1.48 20.80
C LEU A 192 -11.16 -2.76 19.96
N SER A 193 -12.23 -2.79 19.16
CA SER A 193 -12.52 -3.90 18.24
C SER A 193 -11.69 -3.82 16.96
N TRP A 194 -11.45 -4.96 16.31
CA TRP A 194 -10.76 -5.02 15.00
C TRP A 194 -11.43 -4.14 13.94
N LYS A 195 -12.76 -4.11 13.93
CA LYS A 195 -13.52 -3.27 12.99
C LYS A 195 -13.26 -1.78 13.23
N GLN A 196 -13.14 -1.34 14.48
CA GLN A 196 -12.79 0.05 14.79
C GLN A 196 -11.32 0.33 14.48
N HIS A 197 -10.42 -0.60 14.79
CA HIS A 197 -9.01 -0.47 14.45
C HIS A 197 -8.80 -0.18 12.97
N PHE A 198 -9.34 -1.01 12.08
CA PHE A 198 -9.15 -0.83 10.64
C PHE A 198 -9.87 0.41 10.09
N LYS A 199 -10.83 0.98 10.81
CA LYS A 199 -11.44 2.28 10.46
C LYS A 199 -10.61 3.47 10.92
N VAL A 200 -10.09 3.43 12.15
CA VAL A 200 -9.40 4.56 12.78
C VAL A 200 -7.94 4.63 12.35
N ALA A 201 -7.24 3.49 12.27
CA ALA A 201 -5.81 3.46 11.98
C ALA A 201 -5.46 4.12 10.64
N PRO A 202 -6.15 3.85 9.51
CA PRO A 202 -5.83 4.52 8.25
C PRO A 202 -5.98 6.04 8.31
N PHE A 203 -6.97 6.55 9.06
CA PHE A 203 -7.16 7.98 9.25
C PHE A 203 -5.98 8.63 10.00
N ILE A 204 -5.53 7.99 11.08
CA ILE A 204 -4.30 8.40 11.78
C ILE A 204 -3.10 8.33 10.83
N GLY A 205 -3.02 7.30 10.00
CA GLY A 205 -1.97 7.15 8.99
C GLY A 205 -1.94 8.30 7.99
N TYR A 206 -3.09 8.74 7.48
CA TYR A 206 -3.17 9.91 6.59
C TYR A 206 -2.69 11.18 7.27
N PHE A 207 -3.07 11.38 8.54
CA PHE A 207 -2.63 12.53 9.33
C PHE A 207 -1.12 12.52 9.58
N VAL A 208 -0.57 11.39 10.05
CA VAL A 208 0.87 11.20 10.28
C VAL A 208 1.66 11.44 8.99
N SER A 209 1.16 10.92 7.86
CA SER A 209 1.81 11.08 6.56
C SER A 209 1.79 12.53 6.09
N ALA A 210 0.68 13.25 6.30
CA ALA A 210 0.56 14.64 5.92
C ALA A 210 1.50 15.54 6.73
N LEU A 211 1.54 15.34 8.06
CA LEU A 211 2.45 16.07 8.95
C LEU A 211 3.92 15.78 8.61
N THR A 212 4.25 14.51 8.35
CA THR A 212 5.61 14.11 7.97
C THR A 212 6.00 14.75 6.64
N PHE A 213 5.16 14.63 5.61
CA PHE A 213 5.37 15.25 4.31
C PHE A 213 5.63 16.76 4.42
N TRP A 214 4.78 17.47 5.17
CA TRP A 214 4.92 18.92 5.34
C TRP A 214 6.23 19.30 6.04
N THR A 215 6.58 18.58 7.10
CA THR A 215 7.78 18.86 7.91
C THR A 215 9.07 18.56 7.15
N PHE A 216 9.05 17.55 6.29
CA PHE A 216 10.22 17.14 5.51
C PHE A 216 10.53 18.04 4.31
N LYS A 217 9.75 19.10 4.06
CA LYS A 217 10.13 20.13 3.07
C LYS A 217 11.48 20.77 3.40
N SER A 218 11.77 21.05 4.69
CA SER A 218 13.03 21.69 5.14
C SER A 218 14.21 20.72 5.34
N ASN A 219 13.94 19.42 5.51
CA ASN A 219 14.91 18.34 5.84
C ASN A 219 15.90 18.63 7.00
N ARG A 220 15.62 19.63 7.87
CA ARG A 220 16.50 19.98 9.00
C ARG A 220 16.32 19.02 10.16
N MET A 221 17.41 18.70 10.89
CA MET A 221 17.36 17.80 12.05
C MET A 221 16.39 18.31 13.14
N LEU A 222 16.35 19.62 13.37
CA LEU A 222 15.41 20.24 14.31
C LEU A 222 13.94 19.98 13.92
N SER A 223 13.62 20.00 12.63
CA SER A 223 12.27 19.69 12.14
C SER A 223 11.91 18.22 12.38
N LYS A 224 12.86 17.30 12.21
CA LYS A 224 12.68 15.86 12.51
C LYS A 224 12.45 15.61 14.00
N ALA A 225 13.23 16.27 14.86
CA ALA A 225 13.05 16.21 16.31
C ALA A 225 11.66 16.74 16.73
N LYS A 226 11.26 17.92 16.22
CA LYS A 226 9.92 18.48 16.48
C LYS A 226 8.80 17.53 16.06
N LEU A 227 8.92 16.92 14.87
CA LEU A 227 7.95 15.94 14.38
C LEU A 227 7.84 14.72 15.31
N PHE A 228 8.99 14.15 15.70
CA PHE A 228 9.05 13.00 16.60
C PHE A 228 8.32 13.28 17.93
N PHE A 229 8.66 14.39 18.60
CA PHE A 229 8.00 14.75 19.85
C PHE A 229 6.51 15.07 19.67
N SER A 230 6.12 15.69 18.55
CA SER A 230 4.71 15.95 18.26
C SER A 230 3.89 14.67 18.15
N PHE A 231 4.44 13.60 17.55
CA PHE A 231 3.76 12.32 17.47
C PHE A 231 3.63 11.64 18.84
N LEU A 232 4.66 11.71 19.69
CA LEU A 232 4.57 11.19 21.05
C LEU A 232 3.50 11.91 21.89
N ILE A 233 3.36 13.24 21.71
CA ILE A 233 2.29 14.02 22.35
C ILE A 233 0.92 13.56 21.85
N VAL A 234 0.75 13.39 20.54
CA VAL A 234 -0.51 12.90 19.95
C VAL A 234 -0.86 11.52 20.50
N ASP A 235 0.08 10.59 20.55
CA ASP A 235 -0.15 9.26 21.11
C ASP A 235 -0.50 9.28 22.59
N PHE A 236 0.18 10.11 23.38
CA PHE A 236 -0.17 10.29 24.79
C PHE A 236 -1.63 10.75 24.94
N ILE A 237 -2.08 11.71 24.11
CA ILE A 237 -3.48 12.16 24.09
C ILE A 237 -4.42 11.02 23.68
N LEU A 238 -4.07 10.24 22.64
CA LEU A 238 -4.88 9.12 22.18
C LEU A 238 -5.00 8.01 23.22
N ILE A 239 -3.93 7.72 23.96
CA ILE A 239 -3.92 6.72 25.04
C ILE A 239 -4.75 7.21 26.22
N LYS A 240 -4.57 8.48 26.64
CA LYS A 240 -5.38 9.08 27.71
C LYS A 240 -6.88 9.07 27.38
N LYS A 241 -7.24 9.23 26.11
CA LYS A 241 -8.64 9.15 25.63
C LYS A 241 -9.13 7.72 25.37
N GLY A 242 -8.31 6.69 25.58
CA GLY A 242 -8.65 5.29 25.30
C GLY A 242 -8.81 4.96 23.81
N VAL A 243 -8.36 5.85 22.92
CA VAL A 243 -8.44 5.67 21.46
C VAL A 243 -7.31 4.77 20.95
N LEU A 244 -6.18 4.76 21.64
CA LEU A 244 -5.02 3.94 21.35
C LEU A 244 -4.71 3.06 22.57
N LYS A 245 -4.60 1.76 22.35
CA LYS A 245 -4.04 0.81 23.30
C LYS A 245 -2.72 0.26 22.76
N VAL A 246 -1.71 0.28 23.59
CA VAL A 246 -0.37 -0.24 23.27
C VAL A 246 0.04 -1.21 24.36
N ARG A 247 0.69 -2.31 23.99
CA ARG A 247 1.22 -3.28 24.95
C ARG A 247 2.52 -2.79 25.60
N SER A 248 3.43 -2.21 24.82
CA SER A 248 4.70 -1.65 25.28
C SER A 248 4.89 -0.23 24.75
N TRP A 249 5.16 0.72 25.65
CA TRP A 249 5.32 2.14 25.28
C TRP A 249 6.49 2.37 24.32
N PHE A 250 7.52 1.51 24.35
CA PHE A 250 8.70 1.61 23.49
C PHE A 250 8.41 1.38 22.01
N VAL A 251 7.28 0.74 21.67
CA VAL A 251 6.88 0.49 20.28
C VAL A 251 6.60 1.80 19.54
N LEU A 252 6.00 2.79 20.21
CA LEU A 252 5.61 4.05 19.57
C LEU A 252 6.81 4.89 19.09
N PRO A 253 7.82 5.19 19.94
CA PRO A 253 9.07 5.79 19.49
C PRO A 253 9.69 5.06 18.29
N LEU A 254 9.72 3.72 18.31
CA LEU A 254 10.35 2.94 17.25
C LEU A 254 9.63 3.12 15.90
N ILE A 255 8.29 3.14 15.89
CA ILE A 255 7.51 3.42 14.67
C ILE A 255 7.93 4.76 14.06
N TYR A 256 7.99 5.81 14.88
CA TYR A 256 8.29 7.15 14.38
C TYR A 256 9.74 7.29 13.92
N LEU A 257 10.69 6.62 14.58
CA LEU A 257 12.06 6.56 14.10
C LEU A 257 12.13 5.91 12.71
N VAL A 258 11.48 4.76 12.51
CA VAL A 258 11.44 4.08 11.21
C VAL A 258 10.80 4.98 10.15
N VAL A 259 9.69 5.66 10.47
CA VAL A 259 9.00 6.58 9.54
C VAL A 259 9.88 7.78 9.18
N ILE A 260 10.55 8.41 10.16
CA ILE A 260 11.41 9.59 9.93
C ILE A 260 12.67 9.22 9.14
N ILE A 261 13.30 8.07 9.47
CA ILE A 261 14.49 7.58 8.77
C ILE A 261 14.12 7.23 7.32
N SER A 262 13.09 6.41 7.11
CA SER A 262 12.62 6.05 5.76
C SER A 262 12.20 7.28 4.95
N SER A 263 11.50 8.25 5.55
CA SER A 263 11.12 9.51 4.89
C SER A 263 12.34 10.31 4.42
N SER A 264 13.45 10.28 5.16
CA SER A 264 14.70 10.93 4.75
C SER A 264 15.25 10.29 3.47
N TYR A 265 15.27 8.96 3.40
CA TYR A 265 15.67 8.22 2.20
C TYR A 265 14.72 8.45 1.04
N TYR A 266 13.41 8.35 1.26
CA TYR A 266 12.39 8.54 0.23
C TYR A 266 12.48 9.92 -0.41
N ARG A 267 12.65 10.98 0.39
CA ARG A 267 12.82 12.33 -0.14
C ARG A 267 14.02 12.42 -1.10
N ASN A 268 15.15 11.84 -0.71
CA ASN A 268 16.36 11.86 -1.53
C ASN A 268 16.18 11.04 -2.80
N TRP A 269 15.54 9.87 -2.72
CA TRP A 269 15.25 9.03 -3.88
C TRP A 269 14.31 9.73 -4.85
N VAL A 270 13.19 10.25 -4.37
CA VAL A 270 12.19 10.91 -5.22
C VAL A 270 12.82 12.10 -5.95
N ILE A 271 13.55 12.97 -5.26
CA ILE A 271 14.16 14.18 -5.86
C ILE A 271 15.28 13.85 -6.85
N SER A 272 16.00 12.73 -6.67
CA SER A 272 17.11 12.36 -7.57
C SER A 272 16.67 11.72 -8.87
N ILE A 273 15.46 11.14 -8.96
CA ILE A 273 14.98 10.42 -10.16
C ILE A 273 15.17 11.20 -11.47
N PRO A 274 14.80 12.48 -11.59
CA PRO A 274 14.92 13.20 -12.86
C PRO A 274 16.37 13.35 -13.34
N ASN A 275 17.33 13.38 -12.41
CA ASN A 275 18.75 13.47 -12.72
C ASN A 275 19.34 12.10 -13.02
N ASP A 276 18.98 11.07 -12.23
CA ASP A 276 19.40 9.69 -12.46
C ASP A 276 19.03 9.23 -13.88
N VAL A 277 17.81 9.52 -14.34
CA VAL A 277 17.38 9.13 -15.69
C VAL A 277 18.10 9.92 -16.79
N LYS A 278 18.44 11.20 -16.57
CA LYS A 278 19.20 11.97 -17.57
C LYS A 278 20.60 11.40 -17.79
N ASN A 279 21.25 10.97 -16.70
CA ASN A 279 22.59 10.40 -16.77
C ASN A 279 22.60 9.03 -17.46
N ASP A 280 21.56 8.22 -17.28
CA ASP A 280 21.42 6.91 -17.96
C ASP A 280 21.38 7.06 -19.50
N TYR A 281 20.85 8.17 -20.04
CA TYR A 281 20.80 8.45 -21.49
C TYR A 281 21.98 9.28 -22.02
N ALA A 282 22.91 9.70 -21.16
CA ALA A 282 24.07 10.49 -21.54
C ALA A 282 25.35 9.65 -21.74
N ILE A 283 25.26 8.33 -21.49
CA ILE A 283 26.37 7.37 -21.56
C ILE A 283 26.25 6.46 -22.82
N ASP A 284 25.20 6.63 -23.61
CA ASP A 284 25.00 6.01 -24.94
C ASP A 284 25.34 7.01 -26.06
#